data_AF-A0A961ST53-F1
#
_entry.id   AF-A0A961ST53-F1
#
_cell.length_a   1.000
_cell.length_b   1.000
_cell.length_c   1.000
_cell.angle_alpha   90.00
_cell.angle_beta   90.00
_cell.angle_gamma   90.00
#
_symmetry.space_group_name_H-M   'P 1'
#
loop_
_entity.id
_entity.type
_entity.pdbx_description
1 polymer ?
#
loop_
_entity_poly.entity_id
_entity_poly.type
_entity_poly.pdbx_seq_one_letter_code
_entity_poly.pdbx_strand_id
1 'polypeptide(L)'
;MLKWNRIADAKTYSAERAELLVLLEGSTRTAYVDSVGDATIGIGFNLVYNLEPVLRVIIGNRNWSDTLYSRLKAEVDKNYTASDSAALRANLDRVMRNWHETRDDDVPDHFRFKDDAQVTRALDRLAPDYDARIDGWLAGIPQSREREALFSLCWNAPGLLGPKLRSAIEAGDRAEAWYEIRYNSNGNGMAGLANRRYVEAETFGLFDRDGRASFAEARDAGQMFARHRETVLRYEKLYDPEKAAAVKDVPGIDAIGGEMAPAVRTALKALGLAPGMKVEELLAVAGKGGSLAGDGTGDDTRRNDNDLILGSNGADALSGGAGRDILAGLKGADTLTGGAGADLFVFSSARDSRPGAPDTVTDFGHGADRLAFAALGELTLIAEKGGHFTGDGSEIRWFRSGGDTIVEVDTDGDRIADMRIVLDGRLTLDDSDFLL
;
A
#
# COMPACT_ATOMS: atom_id res chain seq x y z
N MET A 1 -15.80 -3.82 -3.32
CA MET A 1 -15.78 -2.46 -2.73
C MET A 1 -14.86 -2.44 -1.53
N LEU A 2 -14.00 -1.44 -1.45
CA LEU A 2 -13.09 -1.24 -0.32
C LEU A 2 -13.83 -1.05 1.02
N LYS A 3 -13.20 -1.45 2.12
CA LYS A 3 -13.64 -1.05 3.46
C LYS A 3 -13.00 0.29 3.80
N TRP A 4 -13.78 1.36 3.72
CA TRP A 4 -13.32 2.73 3.97
C TRP A 4 -13.05 2.99 5.46
N ASN A 5 -11.93 3.66 5.76
CA ASN A 5 -11.61 4.17 7.09
C ASN A 5 -12.38 5.46 7.37
N ARG A 6 -13.69 5.30 7.62
CA ARG A 6 -14.63 6.41 7.75
C ARG A 6 -14.27 7.36 8.89
N ILE A 7 -14.27 8.65 8.58
CA ILE A 7 -14.17 9.73 9.55
C ILE A 7 -15.59 10.17 9.88
N ALA A 8 -15.98 10.02 11.14
CA ALA A 8 -17.39 10.09 11.55
C ALA A 8 -17.96 11.51 11.50
N ASP A 9 -17.12 12.52 11.71
CA ASP A 9 -17.54 13.92 11.76
C ASP A 9 -16.84 14.77 10.71
N ALA A 10 -17.63 15.64 10.06
CA ALA A 10 -17.16 16.50 8.98
C ALA A 10 -16.09 17.51 9.42
N LYS A 11 -16.02 17.84 10.73
CA LYS A 11 -15.04 18.79 11.25
C LYS A 11 -13.65 18.15 11.31
N THR A 12 -13.56 16.92 11.79
CA THR A 12 -12.33 16.13 11.80
C THR A 12 -11.84 15.89 10.37
N TYR A 13 -12.72 15.47 9.46
CA TYR A 13 -12.34 15.29 8.04
C TYR A 13 -11.81 16.59 7.40
N SER A 14 -12.44 17.73 7.69
CA SER A 14 -11.95 19.04 7.22
C SER A 14 -10.57 19.38 7.79
N ALA A 15 -10.35 19.11 9.08
CA ALA A 15 -9.08 19.38 9.76
C ALA A 15 -7.95 18.47 9.24
N GLU A 16 -8.15 17.15 9.22
CA GLU A 16 -7.17 16.15 8.77
C GLU A 16 -6.79 16.35 7.29
N ARG A 17 -7.78 16.60 6.41
CA ARG A 17 -7.52 17.01 5.02
C ARG A 17 -6.67 18.28 4.92
N ALA A 18 -6.94 19.27 5.76
CA ALA A 18 -6.18 20.52 5.75
C ALA A 18 -4.74 20.30 6.23
N GLU A 19 -4.55 19.49 7.27
CA GLU A 19 -3.23 19.09 7.77
C GLU A 19 -2.41 18.39 6.69
N LEU A 20 -3.02 17.45 5.95
CA LEU A 20 -2.38 16.78 4.81
C LEU A 20 -1.92 17.77 3.73
N LEU A 21 -2.77 18.71 3.32
CA LEU A 21 -2.37 19.68 2.29
C LEU A 21 -1.33 20.68 2.79
N VAL A 22 -1.40 21.11 4.05
CA VAL A 22 -0.35 21.96 4.64
C VAL A 22 0.99 21.24 4.68
N LEU A 23 1.01 19.96 5.03
CA LEU A 23 2.19 19.10 5.02
C LEU A 23 2.79 18.96 3.60
N LEU A 24 1.93 18.81 2.60
CA LEU A 24 2.35 18.56 1.22
C LEU A 24 2.81 19.83 0.49
N GLU A 25 2.04 20.91 0.60
CA GLU A 25 2.24 22.17 -0.14
C GLU A 25 3.10 23.20 0.63
N GLY A 26 3.13 23.10 1.97
CA GLY A 26 3.51 24.21 2.83
C GLY A 26 2.44 25.31 2.85
N SER A 27 2.50 26.20 3.84
CA SER A 27 1.52 27.28 4.00
C SER A 27 2.21 28.65 4.03
N THR A 28 1.80 29.55 3.13
CA THR A 28 2.27 30.94 3.09
C THR A 28 1.12 31.90 3.36
N ARG A 29 1.14 32.61 4.50
CA ARG A 29 0.04 33.52 4.89
C ARG A 29 -0.06 34.80 4.06
N THR A 30 0.97 35.15 3.29
CA THR A 30 1.00 36.32 2.41
C THR A 30 0.99 35.91 0.95
N ALA A 31 0.44 36.75 0.08
CA ALA A 31 0.46 36.48 -1.36
C ALA A 31 1.89 36.34 -1.91
N TYR A 32 2.07 35.46 -2.88
CA TYR A 32 3.31 35.22 -3.62
C TYR A 32 2.98 34.91 -5.08
N VAL A 33 4.00 34.93 -5.94
CA VAL A 33 3.88 34.49 -7.33
C VAL A 33 4.48 33.10 -7.42
N ASP A 34 3.75 32.14 -7.97
CA ASP A 34 4.22 30.76 -8.10
C ASP A 34 5.23 30.58 -9.25
N SER A 35 5.65 29.34 -9.51
CA SER A 35 6.66 29.03 -10.52
C SER A 35 6.19 29.28 -11.96
N VAL A 36 4.87 29.40 -12.21
CA VAL A 36 4.30 29.66 -13.53
C VAL A 36 3.86 31.12 -13.71
N GLY A 37 3.99 31.95 -12.68
CA GLY A 37 3.69 33.37 -12.74
C GLY A 37 2.33 33.77 -12.16
N ASP A 38 1.62 32.83 -11.54
CA ASP A 38 0.27 33.09 -11.01
C ASP A 38 0.32 33.61 -9.57
N ALA A 39 -0.49 34.63 -9.30
CA ALA A 39 -0.69 35.15 -7.95
C ALA A 39 -1.36 34.09 -7.07
N THR A 40 -0.74 33.77 -5.93
CA THR A 40 -1.06 32.62 -5.09
C THR A 40 -0.96 32.98 -3.60
N ILE A 41 -1.68 32.29 -2.72
CA ILE A 41 -1.57 32.42 -1.26
C ILE A 41 -1.90 31.10 -0.55
N GLY A 42 -1.53 30.96 0.72
CA GLY A 42 -1.85 29.81 1.55
C GLY A 42 -1.11 28.57 1.09
N ILE A 43 -1.86 27.50 0.86
CA ILE A 43 -1.40 26.17 0.43
C ILE A 43 -1.49 26.00 -1.10
N GLY A 44 -1.17 27.05 -1.86
CA GLY A 44 -1.30 27.05 -3.32
C GLY A 44 -2.65 27.53 -3.85
N PHE A 45 -3.39 28.36 -3.11
CA PHE A 45 -4.63 28.96 -3.63
C PHE A 45 -4.33 29.95 -4.76
N ASN A 46 -4.49 29.51 -6.01
CA ASN A 46 -4.33 30.36 -7.17
C ASN A 46 -5.42 31.46 -7.16
N LEU A 47 -5.01 32.70 -6.93
CA LEU A 47 -5.90 33.85 -6.76
C LEU A 47 -6.59 34.25 -8.07
N VAL A 48 -6.01 33.94 -9.24
CA VAL A 48 -6.63 34.23 -10.54
C VAL A 48 -8.02 33.59 -10.63
N TYR A 49 -8.14 32.37 -10.11
CA TYR A 49 -9.39 31.60 -10.09
C TYR A 49 -10.12 31.66 -8.74
N ASN A 50 -9.38 31.82 -7.64
CA ASN A 50 -9.90 31.63 -6.28
C ASN A 50 -9.87 32.89 -5.40
N LEU A 51 -9.73 34.09 -5.98
CA LEU A 51 -9.69 35.33 -5.20
C LEU A 51 -10.93 35.50 -4.31
N GLU A 52 -12.13 35.21 -4.81
CA GLU A 52 -13.35 35.41 -4.05
C GLU A 52 -13.41 34.59 -2.75
N PRO A 53 -13.30 33.24 -2.78
CA PRO A 53 -13.37 32.43 -1.56
C PRO A 53 -12.26 32.80 -0.56
N VAL A 54 -11.06 33.14 -1.05
CA VAL A 54 -9.95 33.62 -0.21
C VAL A 54 -10.26 34.97 0.43
N LEU A 55 -10.67 35.96 -0.39
CA LEU A 55 -10.92 37.32 0.07
C LEU A 55 -12.02 37.35 1.12
N ARG A 56 -13.10 36.60 0.93
CA ARG A 56 -14.19 36.49 1.90
C ARG A 56 -13.73 35.95 3.27
N VAL A 57 -12.65 35.16 3.31
CA VAL A 57 -12.05 34.70 4.57
C VAL A 57 -11.19 35.77 5.21
N ILE A 58 -10.44 36.53 4.41
CA ILE A 58 -9.56 37.62 4.88
C ILE A 58 -10.40 38.75 5.48
N ILE A 59 -11.41 39.25 4.76
CA ILE A 59 -12.19 40.44 5.17
C ILE A 59 -13.44 40.10 5.97
N GLY A 60 -13.85 38.83 5.99
CA GLY A 60 -15.13 38.39 6.55
C GLY A 60 -16.33 38.64 5.63
N ASN A 61 -17.35 37.80 5.73
CA ASN A 61 -18.48 37.83 4.79
C ASN A 61 -19.29 39.14 4.82
N ARG A 62 -19.36 39.81 5.96
CA ARG A 62 -20.16 41.04 6.12
C ARG A 62 -19.53 42.25 5.45
N ASN A 63 -18.23 42.20 5.20
CA ASN A 63 -17.45 43.34 4.67
C ASN A 63 -17.24 43.20 3.15
N TRP A 64 -18.03 42.37 2.47
CA TRP A 64 -17.91 42.14 1.04
C TRP A 64 -18.27 43.39 0.23
N SER A 65 -17.46 43.69 -0.78
CA SER A 65 -17.67 44.78 -1.73
C SER A 65 -17.19 44.35 -3.12
N ASP A 66 -18.08 44.38 -4.11
CA ASP A 66 -17.73 44.06 -5.51
C ASP A 66 -16.70 45.05 -6.07
N THR A 67 -16.68 46.28 -5.55
CA THR A 67 -15.68 47.29 -5.94
C THR A 67 -14.30 46.95 -5.39
N LEU A 68 -14.22 46.54 -4.12
CA LEU A 68 -12.95 46.08 -3.52
C LEU A 68 -12.45 44.83 -4.25
N TYR A 69 -13.33 43.85 -4.46
CA TYR A 69 -13.01 42.64 -5.21
C TYR A 69 -12.47 42.96 -6.61
N SER A 70 -13.15 43.81 -7.38
CA SER A 70 -12.73 44.16 -8.74
C SER A 70 -11.36 44.85 -8.78
N ARG A 71 -11.06 45.70 -7.79
CA ARG A 71 -9.74 46.35 -7.67
C ARG A 71 -8.63 45.36 -7.34
N LEU A 72 -8.88 44.43 -6.42
CA LEU A 72 -7.93 43.36 -6.10
C LEU A 72 -7.75 42.42 -7.28
N LYS A 73 -8.83 42.07 -7.99
CA LYS A 73 -8.79 41.22 -9.19
C LYS A 73 -7.93 41.84 -10.29
N ALA A 74 -8.03 43.15 -10.49
CA ALA A 74 -7.19 43.87 -11.45
C ALA A 74 -5.69 43.86 -11.08
N GLU A 75 -5.33 43.72 -9.80
CA GLU A 75 -3.94 43.52 -9.37
C GLU A 75 -3.51 42.06 -9.50
N VAL A 76 -4.37 41.11 -9.14
CA VAL A 76 -4.14 39.66 -9.27
C VAL A 76 -3.93 39.23 -10.72
N ASP A 77 -4.66 39.81 -11.67
CA ASP A 77 -4.63 39.43 -13.10
C ASP A 77 -3.48 40.06 -13.89
N LYS A 78 -2.56 40.75 -13.22
CA LYS A 78 -1.36 41.28 -13.89
C LYS A 78 -0.42 40.14 -14.25
N ASN A 79 0.31 40.32 -15.34
CA ASN A 79 1.35 39.38 -15.74
C ASN A 79 2.55 39.53 -14.80
N TYR A 80 2.71 38.56 -13.91
CA TYR A 80 3.85 38.44 -13.02
C TYR A 80 4.82 37.38 -13.51
N THR A 81 6.07 37.52 -13.08
CA THR A 81 7.09 36.47 -13.13
C THR A 81 7.34 35.93 -11.73
N ALA A 82 7.94 34.75 -11.60
CA ALA A 82 8.21 34.13 -10.30
C ALA A 82 9.01 35.01 -9.32
N SER A 83 9.74 36.03 -9.80
CA SER A 83 10.45 37.01 -8.97
C SER A 83 9.57 38.14 -8.40
N ASP A 84 8.34 38.29 -8.87
CA ASP A 84 7.51 39.47 -8.59
C ASP A 84 6.65 39.37 -7.32
N SER A 85 6.91 38.39 -6.46
CA SER A 85 6.19 38.22 -5.19
C SER A 85 6.12 39.49 -4.33
N ALA A 86 7.20 40.29 -4.29
CA ALA A 86 7.20 41.55 -3.54
C ALA A 86 6.31 42.62 -4.20
N ALA A 87 6.29 42.70 -5.52
CA ALA A 87 5.47 43.64 -6.27
C ALA A 87 3.98 43.30 -6.15
N LEU A 88 3.61 42.01 -6.26
CA LEU A 88 2.25 41.53 -6.01
C LEU A 88 1.76 41.95 -4.63
N ARG A 89 2.52 41.64 -3.56
CA ARG A 89 2.15 41.99 -2.18
C ARG A 89 1.95 43.50 -2.01
N ALA A 90 2.91 44.31 -2.47
CA ALA A 90 2.84 45.76 -2.34
C ALA A 90 1.60 46.35 -3.05
N ASN A 91 1.23 45.80 -4.19
CA ASN A 91 0.05 46.20 -4.95
C ASN A 91 -1.26 45.84 -4.23
N LEU A 92 -1.38 44.60 -3.75
CA LEU A 92 -2.57 44.16 -3.01
C LEU A 92 -2.74 44.94 -1.70
N ASP A 93 -1.66 45.11 -0.94
CA ASP A 93 -1.68 45.87 0.31
C ASP A 93 -2.03 47.35 0.07
N ARG A 94 -1.61 47.94 -1.05
CA ARG A 94 -2.01 49.30 -1.42
C ARG A 94 -3.53 49.41 -1.60
N VAL A 95 -4.15 48.42 -2.26
CA VAL A 95 -5.61 48.40 -2.44
C VAL A 95 -6.33 48.22 -1.10
N MET A 96 -5.86 47.29 -0.26
CA MET A 96 -6.43 47.01 1.06
C MET A 96 -6.32 48.23 1.99
N ARG A 97 -5.12 48.82 2.14
CA ARG A 97 -4.91 50.03 2.96
C ARG A 97 -5.79 51.19 2.51
N ASN A 98 -5.85 51.48 1.21
CA ASN A 98 -6.69 52.57 0.72
C ASN A 98 -8.17 52.33 1.03
N TRP A 99 -8.64 51.07 0.95
CA TRP A 99 -10.02 50.73 1.30
C TRP A 99 -10.27 50.91 2.79
N HIS A 100 -9.38 50.37 3.63
CA HIS A 100 -9.42 50.50 5.09
C HIS A 100 -9.51 51.96 5.53
N GLU A 101 -8.63 52.82 5.00
CA GLU A 101 -8.53 54.23 5.41
C GLU A 101 -9.67 55.11 4.89
N THR A 102 -10.30 54.76 3.76
CA THR A 102 -11.23 55.68 3.06
C THR A 102 -12.66 55.18 2.94
N ARG A 103 -12.93 53.90 3.24
CA ARG A 103 -14.25 53.28 3.00
C ARG A 103 -14.77 52.47 4.17
N ASP A 104 -13.95 51.57 4.72
CA ASP A 104 -14.39 50.59 5.71
C ASP A 104 -13.19 50.11 6.55
N ASP A 105 -13.06 50.61 7.78
CA ASP A 105 -11.97 50.30 8.69
C ASP A 105 -12.08 48.90 9.33
N ASP A 106 -13.21 48.19 9.17
CA ASP A 106 -13.32 46.78 9.56
C ASP A 106 -12.62 45.83 8.55
N VAL A 107 -12.32 46.31 7.34
CA VAL A 107 -11.51 45.57 6.36
C VAL A 107 -10.03 45.64 6.75
N PRO A 108 -9.28 44.53 6.81
CA PRO A 108 -7.85 44.57 7.10
C PRO A 108 -7.06 45.46 6.14
N ASP A 109 -6.02 46.09 6.64
CA ASP A 109 -5.16 47.00 5.88
C ASP A 109 -4.15 46.25 4.98
N HIS A 110 -3.96 44.94 5.16
CA HIS A 110 -3.06 44.10 4.34
C HIS A 110 -3.79 42.88 3.77
N PHE A 111 -3.40 42.45 2.56
CA PHE A 111 -3.91 41.22 1.95
C PHE A 111 -3.11 40.02 2.45
N ARG A 112 -3.57 39.43 3.56
CA ARG A 112 -2.95 38.24 4.16
C ARG A 112 -3.91 37.47 5.03
N PHE A 113 -3.62 36.20 5.23
CA PHE A 113 -4.21 35.43 6.31
C PHE A 113 -3.59 35.85 7.66
N LYS A 114 -4.44 36.04 8.67
CA LYS A 114 -4.07 36.35 10.04
C LYS A 114 -3.42 35.15 10.74
N ASP A 115 -3.97 33.97 10.50
CA ASP A 115 -3.60 32.71 11.14
C ASP A 115 -3.86 31.53 10.20
N ASP A 116 -3.34 30.36 10.55
CA ASP A 116 -3.53 29.14 9.75
C ASP A 116 -4.99 28.67 9.74
N ALA A 117 -5.78 29.06 10.74
CA ALA A 117 -7.21 28.76 10.74
C ALA A 117 -7.95 29.47 9.59
N GLN A 118 -7.49 30.65 9.14
CA GLN A 118 -7.99 31.25 7.91
C GLN A 118 -7.57 30.48 6.65
N VAL A 119 -6.38 29.87 6.63
CA VAL A 119 -5.97 29.00 5.51
C VAL A 119 -6.92 27.80 5.40
N THR A 120 -7.19 27.12 6.51
CA THR A 120 -8.16 26.01 6.57
C THR A 120 -9.56 26.45 6.12
N ARG A 121 -10.06 27.60 6.60
CA ARG A 121 -11.38 28.12 6.18
C ARG A 121 -11.45 28.47 4.69
N ALA A 122 -10.34 28.91 4.10
CA ALA A 122 -10.26 29.16 2.66
C ALA A 122 -10.30 27.83 1.88
N LEU A 123 -9.56 26.81 2.35
CA LEU A 123 -9.64 25.46 1.79
C LEU A 123 -11.06 24.90 1.88
N ASP A 124 -11.75 25.03 3.01
CA ASP A 124 -13.12 24.53 3.18
C ASP A 124 -14.13 25.16 2.21
N ARG A 125 -13.88 26.39 1.76
CA ARG A 125 -14.70 27.04 0.73
C ARG A 125 -14.45 26.50 -0.67
N LEU A 126 -13.24 26.03 -0.94
CA LEU A 126 -12.84 25.46 -2.22
C LEU A 126 -13.16 23.97 -2.30
N ALA A 127 -13.15 23.28 -1.17
CA ALA A 127 -13.35 21.85 -1.07
C ALA A 127 -14.55 21.29 -1.83
N PRO A 128 -15.75 21.90 -1.82
CA PRO A 128 -16.90 21.38 -2.55
C PRO A 128 -16.65 21.16 -4.05
N ASP A 129 -15.84 21.99 -4.69
CA ASP A 129 -15.53 21.85 -6.12
C ASP A 129 -14.62 20.64 -6.38
N TYR A 130 -13.69 20.37 -5.47
CA TYR A 130 -12.81 19.20 -5.55
C TYR A 130 -13.56 17.92 -5.17
N ASP A 131 -14.41 17.98 -4.14
CA ASP A 131 -15.30 16.87 -3.76
C ASP A 131 -16.24 16.50 -4.92
N ALA A 132 -16.81 17.48 -5.62
CA ALA A 132 -17.64 17.23 -6.80
C ALA A 132 -16.86 16.56 -7.95
N ARG A 133 -15.57 16.87 -8.13
CA ARG A 133 -14.70 16.19 -9.11
C ARG A 133 -14.45 14.73 -8.72
N ILE A 134 -14.16 14.47 -7.44
CA ILE A 134 -13.99 13.11 -6.91
C ILE A 134 -15.27 12.31 -7.09
N ASP A 135 -16.43 12.87 -6.73
CA ASP A 135 -17.72 12.20 -6.83
C ASP A 135 -18.13 11.97 -8.30
N GLY A 136 -17.76 12.88 -9.20
CA GLY A 136 -17.93 12.70 -10.64
C GLY A 136 -17.03 11.62 -11.23
N TRP A 137 -15.83 11.45 -10.67
CA TRP A 137 -14.89 10.40 -11.07
C TRP A 137 -15.30 9.02 -10.55
N LEU A 138 -15.64 8.91 -9.27
CA LEU A 138 -16.16 7.70 -8.64
C LEU A 138 -17.10 8.08 -7.47
N ALA A 139 -18.39 7.83 -7.66
CA ALA A 139 -19.41 8.17 -6.68
C ALA A 139 -19.39 7.23 -5.46
N GLY A 140 -19.89 7.72 -4.32
CA GLY A 140 -20.15 6.90 -3.13
C GLY A 140 -18.94 6.70 -2.20
N ILE A 141 -17.83 7.40 -2.45
CA ILE A 141 -16.68 7.43 -1.55
C ILE A 141 -17.06 8.25 -0.30
N PRO A 142 -17.11 7.66 0.91
CA PRO A 142 -17.47 8.41 2.12
C PRO A 142 -16.33 9.35 2.54
N GLN A 143 -16.59 10.23 3.50
CA GLN A 143 -15.52 10.90 4.24
C GLN A 143 -14.68 9.84 4.97
N SER A 144 -13.43 9.71 4.56
CA SER A 144 -12.49 8.70 5.05
C SER A 144 -11.06 9.14 4.77
N ARG A 145 -10.07 8.51 5.42
CA ARG A 145 -8.65 8.78 5.15
C ARG A 145 -8.29 8.56 3.68
N GLU A 146 -8.87 7.54 3.05
CA GLU A 146 -8.69 7.32 1.61
C GLU A 146 -9.22 8.49 0.78
N ARG A 147 -10.35 9.11 1.18
CA ARG A 147 -10.87 10.30 0.49
C ARG A 147 -9.97 11.52 0.67
N GLU A 148 -9.21 11.63 1.75
CA GLU A 148 -8.21 12.69 1.94
C GLU A 148 -7.05 12.54 0.97
N ALA A 149 -6.54 11.31 0.80
CA ALA A 149 -5.53 11.01 -0.21
C ALA A 149 -6.04 11.36 -1.62
N LEU A 150 -7.26 10.91 -1.97
CA LEU A 150 -7.87 11.22 -3.27
C LEU A 150 -8.11 12.73 -3.46
N PHE A 151 -8.47 13.45 -2.40
CA PHE A 151 -8.57 14.91 -2.43
C PHE A 151 -7.21 15.54 -2.72
N SER A 152 -6.15 15.07 -2.07
CA SER A 152 -4.79 15.54 -2.32
C SER A 152 -4.32 15.27 -3.77
N LEU A 153 -4.66 14.11 -4.33
CA LEU A 153 -4.40 13.81 -5.75
C LEU A 153 -5.14 14.80 -6.66
N CYS A 154 -6.43 14.99 -6.43
CA CYS A 154 -7.25 15.92 -7.21
C CYS A 154 -6.81 17.37 -7.06
N TRP A 155 -6.31 17.75 -5.88
CA TRP A 155 -5.72 19.06 -5.59
C TRP A 155 -4.48 19.30 -6.44
N ASN A 156 -3.57 18.32 -6.46
CA ASN A 156 -2.34 18.39 -7.22
C ASN A 156 -2.60 18.45 -8.73
N ALA A 157 -3.40 17.51 -9.24
CA ALA A 157 -3.86 17.50 -10.62
C ALA A 157 -5.05 16.52 -10.77
N PRO A 158 -6.23 16.97 -11.24
CA PRO A 158 -7.40 16.10 -11.39
C PRO A 158 -7.15 14.84 -12.24
N GLY A 159 -6.23 14.90 -13.21
CA GLY A 159 -5.87 13.75 -14.05
C GLY A 159 -5.17 12.60 -13.33
N LEU A 160 -4.70 12.81 -12.09
CA LEU A 160 -4.13 11.75 -11.25
C LEU A 160 -5.20 10.79 -10.73
N LEU A 161 -6.48 11.20 -10.72
CA LEU A 161 -7.61 10.31 -10.56
C LEU A 161 -7.81 9.50 -11.86
N GLY A 162 -6.89 8.56 -12.10
CA GLY A 162 -6.80 7.78 -13.33
C GLY A 162 -7.73 6.56 -13.38
N PRO A 163 -7.90 5.96 -14.57
CA PRO A 163 -8.78 4.80 -14.76
C PRO A 163 -8.28 3.53 -14.05
N LYS A 164 -6.96 3.36 -13.87
CA LYS A 164 -6.39 2.21 -13.15
C LYS A 164 -6.70 2.26 -11.66
N LEU A 165 -6.43 3.41 -11.03
CA LEU A 165 -6.80 3.66 -9.63
C LEU A 165 -8.31 3.45 -9.41
N ARG A 166 -9.14 3.96 -10.31
CA ARG A 166 -10.59 3.73 -10.26
C ARG A 166 -10.93 2.24 -10.30
N SER A 167 -10.36 1.50 -11.26
CA SER A 167 -10.61 0.07 -11.44
C SER A 167 -10.21 -0.74 -10.21
N ALA A 168 -9.07 -0.42 -9.58
CA ALA A 168 -8.63 -1.06 -8.35
C ALA A 168 -9.63 -0.83 -7.20
N ILE A 169 -10.08 0.40 -6.99
CA ILE A 169 -11.07 0.74 -5.96
C ILE A 169 -12.42 0.05 -6.21
N GLU A 170 -12.92 0.04 -7.46
CA GLU A 170 -14.16 -0.63 -7.85
C GLU A 170 -14.08 -2.14 -7.60
N ALA A 171 -12.93 -2.76 -7.94
CA ALA A 171 -12.65 -4.16 -7.65
C ALA A 171 -12.54 -4.46 -6.14
N GLY A 172 -12.25 -3.45 -5.33
CA GLY A 172 -11.94 -3.63 -3.91
C GLY A 172 -10.51 -4.11 -3.67
N ASP A 173 -9.61 -3.93 -4.63
CA ASP A 173 -8.18 -4.25 -4.52
C ASP A 173 -7.45 -3.06 -3.90
N ARG A 174 -7.40 -3.03 -2.56
CA ARG A 174 -6.77 -1.95 -1.79
C ARG A 174 -5.28 -1.84 -2.10
N ALA A 175 -4.60 -2.98 -2.19
CA ALA A 175 -3.16 -3.04 -2.44
C ALA A 175 -2.82 -2.46 -3.82
N GLU A 176 -3.60 -2.82 -4.86
CA GLU A 176 -3.42 -2.24 -6.19
C GLU A 176 -3.72 -0.73 -6.21
N ALA A 177 -4.76 -0.27 -5.52
CA ALA A 177 -5.06 1.16 -5.42
C ALA A 177 -3.90 1.93 -4.73
N TRP A 178 -3.33 1.37 -3.67
CA TRP A 178 -2.17 1.92 -2.99
C TRP A 178 -0.94 1.96 -3.91
N TYR A 179 -0.68 0.91 -4.69
CA TYR A 179 0.38 0.87 -5.70
C TYR A 179 0.22 1.97 -6.76
N GLU A 180 -1.00 2.13 -7.29
CA GLU A 180 -1.30 3.13 -8.31
C GLU A 180 -1.01 4.56 -7.80
N ILE A 181 -1.30 4.83 -6.52
CA ILE A 181 -0.97 6.10 -5.87
C ILE A 181 0.55 6.22 -5.69
N ARG A 182 1.18 5.24 -5.04
CA ARG A 182 2.57 5.33 -4.57
C ARG A 182 3.59 5.38 -5.69
N TYR A 183 3.43 4.52 -6.70
CA TYR A 183 4.47 4.27 -7.71
C TYR A 183 4.04 4.71 -9.11
N ASN A 184 2.79 4.48 -9.50
CA ASN A 184 2.36 4.71 -10.88
C ASN A 184 1.91 6.16 -11.16
N SER A 185 1.69 6.97 -10.12
CA SER A 185 1.19 8.36 -10.27
C SER A 185 2.30 9.43 -10.41
N ASN A 186 3.58 9.05 -10.37
CA ASN A 186 4.71 9.97 -10.57
C ASN A 186 5.19 9.99 -12.04
N GLY A 187 4.29 10.33 -12.97
CA GLY A 187 4.56 10.25 -14.42
C GLY A 187 5.70 11.14 -14.95
N ASN A 188 6.12 12.17 -14.19
CA ASN A 188 7.24 13.05 -14.58
C ASN A 188 8.59 12.63 -13.98
N GLY A 189 8.61 11.59 -13.14
CA GLY A 189 9.85 11.07 -12.55
C GLY A 189 10.62 12.10 -11.71
N MET A 190 9.93 12.95 -10.95
CA MET A 190 10.58 13.97 -10.11
C MET A 190 10.63 13.52 -8.65
N ALA A 191 11.76 13.73 -7.98
CA ALA A 191 11.94 13.34 -6.57
C ALA A 191 10.95 14.04 -5.63
N GLY A 192 10.66 15.33 -5.85
CA GLY A 192 9.67 16.06 -5.04
C GLY A 192 8.25 15.51 -5.19
N LEU A 193 7.89 14.99 -6.37
CA LEU A 193 6.61 14.32 -6.60
C LEU A 193 6.60 12.94 -5.95
N ALA A 194 7.70 12.19 -5.98
CA ALA A 194 7.80 10.92 -5.29
C ALA A 194 7.55 11.05 -3.79
N ASN A 195 8.16 12.05 -3.13
CA ASN A 195 7.94 12.32 -1.71
C ASN A 195 6.45 12.58 -1.39
N ARG A 196 5.73 13.28 -2.29
CA ARG A 196 4.29 13.49 -2.16
C ARG A 196 3.52 12.16 -2.25
N ARG A 197 3.85 11.32 -3.22
CA ARG A 197 3.13 10.06 -3.46
C ARG A 197 3.30 9.06 -2.32
N TYR A 198 4.44 9.05 -1.66
CA TYR A 198 4.62 8.28 -0.43
C TYR A 198 3.65 8.74 0.66
N VAL A 199 3.58 10.04 0.97
CA VAL A 199 2.64 10.56 1.99
C VAL A 199 1.17 10.27 1.64
N GLU A 200 0.79 10.45 0.37
CA GLU A 200 -0.58 10.17 -0.08
C GLU A 200 -0.92 8.67 -0.02
N ALA A 201 0.03 7.80 -0.36
CA ALA A 201 -0.14 6.36 -0.24
C ALA A 201 -0.27 5.93 1.22
N GLU A 202 0.54 6.49 2.13
CA GLU A 202 0.40 6.23 3.58
C GLU A 202 -0.93 6.73 4.13
N THR A 203 -1.43 7.87 3.63
CA THR A 203 -2.76 8.37 3.99
C THR A 203 -3.86 7.44 3.49
N PHE A 204 -3.70 6.86 2.30
CA PHE A 204 -4.65 5.89 1.75
C PHE A 204 -4.60 4.54 2.49
N GLY A 205 -3.40 4.09 2.86
CA GLY A 205 -3.12 2.89 3.64
C GLY A 205 -3.17 1.60 2.81
N LEU A 206 -2.09 0.81 2.89
CA LEU A 206 -1.98 -0.50 2.24
C LEU A 206 -2.99 -1.52 2.78
N PHE A 207 -3.36 -1.41 4.05
CA PHE A 207 -4.30 -2.30 4.76
C PHE A 207 -5.51 -1.54 5.27
N ASP A 208 -6.62 -2.25 5.54
CA ASP A 208 -7.83 -1.68 6.13
C ASP A 208 -7.55 -1.08 7.52
N ARG A 209 -6.52 -1.54 8.23
CA ARG A 209 -6.08 -1.01 9.52
C ARG A 209 -4.58 -0.76 9.50
N ASP A 210 -4.19 0.45 9.88
CA ASP A 210 -2.79 0.87 9.98
C ASP A 210 -1.93 -0.17 10.73
N GLY A 211 -0.87 -0.63 10.07
CA GLY A 211 0.10 -1.58 10.60
C GLY A 211 -0.45 -2.99 10.89
N ARG A 212 -1.66 -3.34 10.44
CA ARG A 212 -2.31 -4.63 10.72
C ARG A 212 -3.00 -5.21 9.49
N ALA A 213 -2.37 -6.20 8.86
CA ALA A 213 -2.96 -6.98 7.79
C ALA A 213 -3.81 -8.14 8.34
N SER A 214 -4.89 -8.50 7.63
CA SER A 214 -5.47 -9.84 7.65
C SER A 214 -4.74 -10.76 6.67
N PHE A 215 -4.98 -12.08 6.74
CA PHE A 215 -4.36 -13.02 5.80
C PHE A 215 -4.81 -12.77 4.35
N ALA A 216 -6.06 -12.35 4.15
CA ALA A 216 -6.55 -11.97 2.81
C ALA A 216 -5.78 -10.76 2.28
N GLU A 217 -5.62 -9.71 3.08
CA GLU A 217 -4.85 -8.53 2.68
C GLU A 217 -3.36 -8.83 2.50
N ALA A 218 -2.79 -9.76 3.27
CA ALA A 218 -1.42 -10.20 3.06
C ALA A 218 -1.25 -10.87 1.68
N ARG A 219 -2.23 -11.69 1.26
CA ARG A 219 -2.26 -12.25 -0.09
C ARG A 219 -2.45 -11.19 -1.16
N ASP A 220 -3.38 -10.25 -0.97
CA ASP A 220 -3.62 -9.16 -1.92
C ASP A 220 -2.36 -8.28 -2.10
N ALA A 221 -1.67 -7.97 -0.99
CA ALA A 221 -0.41 -7.22 -1.02
C ALA A 221 0.71 -8.02 -1.70
N GLY A 222 0.83 -9.32 -1.42
CA GLY A 222 1.80 -10.20 -2.11
C GLY A 222 1.51 -10.36 -3.59
N GLN A 223 0.23 -10.35 -4.01
CA GLN A 223 -0.17 -10.37 -5.41
C GLN A 223 0.16 -9.06 -6.11
N MET A 224 -0.12 -7.92 -5.45
CA MET A 224 0.25 -6.59 -5.95
C MET A 224 1.77 -6.52 -6.14
N PHE A 225 2.54 -6.93 -5.14
CA PHE A 225 3.99 -6.88 -5.22
C PHE A 225 4.52 -7.83 -6.30
N ALA A 226 4.04 -9.08 -6.38
CA ALA A 226 4.42 -10.00 -7.44
C ALA A 226 4.13 -9.47 -8.86
N ARG A 227 3.00 -8.78 -9.07
CA ARG A 227 2.66 -8.15 -10.36
C ARG A 227 3.59 -7.00 -10.73
N HIS A 228 4.07 -6.25 -9.74
CA HIS A 228 4.74 -4.97 -9.93
C HIS A 228 6.19 -4.93 -9.43
N ARG A 229 6.75 -6.07 -9.01
CA ARG A 229 8.04 -6.23 -8.30
C ARG A 229 9.14 -5.38 -8.93
N GLU A 230 9.39 -5.58 -10.22
CA GLU A 230 10.43 -4.84 -10.96
C GLU A 230 10.19 -3.32 -10.97
N THR A 231 8.94 -2.88 -11.13
CA THR A 231 8.60 -1.46 -11.15
C THR A 231 8.79 -0.83 -9.78
N VAL A 232 8.36 -1.51 -8.72
CA VAL A 232 8.49 -1.03 -7.34
C VAL A 232 9.97 -0.91 -6.95
N LEU A 233 10.76 -1.97 -7.16
CA LEU A 233 12.18 -2.00 -6.80
C LEU A 233 12.98 -0.94 -7.58
N ARG A 234 12.70 -0.79 -8.88
CA ARG A 234 13.31 0.28 -9.69
C ARG A 234 12.95 1.67 -9.18
N TYR A 235 11.69 1.88 -8.82
CA TYR A 235 11.22 3.17 -8.35
C TYR A 235 11.89 3.56 -7.03
N GLU A 236 11.96 2.66 -6.05
CA GLU A 236 12.59 2.96 -4.75
C GLU A 236 14.10 3.15 -4.85
N LYS A 237 14.77 2.53 -5.84
CA LYS A 237 16.17 2.81 -6.16
C LYS A 237 16.40 4.24 -6.66
N LEU A 238 15.41 4.81 -7.37
CA LEU A 238 15.47 6.19 -7.86
C LEU A 238 15.00 7.20 -6.81
N TYR A 239 14.01 6.83 -6.01
CA TYR A 239 13.33 7.69 -5.04
C TYR A 239 13.25 7.00 -3.68
N ASP A 240 14.21 7.28 -2.82
CA ASP A 240 14.33 6.68 -1.50
C ASP A 240 13.17 7.11 -0.57
N PRO A 241 12.29 6.19 -0.15
CA PRO A 241 11.14 6.50 0.70
C PRO A 241 11.54 6.91 2.12
N GLU A 242 12.61 6.36 2.69
CA GLU A 242 13.08 6.75 4.03
C GLU A 242 13.63 8.17 4.04
N LYS A 243 14.33 8.57 2.95
CA LYS A 243 14.72 9.97 2.76
C LYS A 243 13.49 10.87 2.57
N ALA A 244 12.45 10.40 1.88
CA ALA A 244 11.22 11.15 1.74
C ALA A 244 10.53 11.39 3.10
N ALA A 245 10.47 10.35 3.94
CA ALA A 245 9.98 10.41 5.32
C ALA A 245 10.68 11.51 6.12
N ALA A 246 12.02 11.53 6.06
CA ALA A 246 12.83 12.52 6.76
C ALA A 246 12.64 13.95 6.21
N VAL A 247 12.50 14.11 4.88
CA VAL A 247 12.27 15.42 4.25
C VAL A 247 10.90 15.98 4.58
N LYS A 248 9.89 15.12 4.72
CA LYS A 248 8.52 15.53 5.02
C LYS A 248 8.18 15.53 6.51
N ASP A 249 9.06 15.02 7.37
CA ASP A 249 8.82 14.82 8.81
C ASP A 249 7.57 13.96 9.06
N VAL A 250 7.40 12.92 8.24
CA VAL A 250 6.28 11.96 8.32
C VAL A 250 6.86 10.60 8.72
N PRO A 251 6.83 10.24 10.01
CA PRO A 251 7.30 8.93 10.43
C PRO A 251 6.38 7.82 9.86
N GLY A 252 6.96 6.67 9.55
CA GLY A 252 6.20 5.49 9.07
C GLY A 252 6.06 5.37 7.56
N ILE A 253 6.70 6.24 6.77
CA ILE A 253 6.95 5.96 5.35
C ILE A 253 8.18 5.05 5.27
N ASP A 254 7.99 3.80 4.87
CA ASP A 254 9.05 2.82 4.74
C ASP A 254 9.28 2.40 3.28
N ALA A 255 10.43 1.78 3.01
CA ALA A 255 10.61 1.00 1.79
C ALA A 255 9.58 -0.14 1.72
N ILE A 256 9.34 -0.69 0.52
CA ILE A 256 8.30 -1.72 0.31
C ILE A 256 8.42 -2.88 1.30
N GLY A 257 9.63 -3.30 1.67
CA GLY A 257 9.84 -4.35 2.68
C GLY A 257 9.28 -3.99 4.07
N GLY A 258 9.40 -2.73 4.49
CA GLY A 258 8.82 -2.24 5.74
C GLY A 258 7.29 -2.16 5.68
N GLU A 259 6.75 -1.66 4.57
CA GLU A 259 5.29 -1.60 4.31
C GLU A 259 4.64 -2.98 4.31
N MET A 260 5.34 -3.98 3.77
CA MET A 260 4.89 -5.37 3.69
C MET A 260 5.07 -6.14 5.00
N ALA A 261 5.81 -5.62 5.98
CA ALA A 261 6.12 -6.33 7.22
C ALA A 261 4.88 -6.80 8.01
N PRO A 262 3.77 -6.02 8.12
CA PRO A 262 2.52 -6.52 8.70
C PRO A 262 1.91 -7.70 7.94
N ALA A 263 2.00 -7.71 6.60
CA ALA A 263 1.51 -8.80 5.76
C ALA A 263 2.36 -10.07 5.96
N VAL A 264 3.69 -9.93 5.94
CA VAL A 264 4.64 -11.04 6.19
C VAL A 264 4.36 -11.70 7.54
N ARG A 265 4.31 -10.91 8.63
CA ARG A 265 4.04 -11.43 9.99
C ARG A 265 2.71 -12.18 10.06
N THR A 266 1.69 -11.66 9.38
CA THR A 266 0.35 -12.25 9.36
C THR A 266 0.32 -13.55 8.58
N ALA A 267 0.99 -13.60 7.43
CA ALA A 267 1.11 -14.79 6.61
C ALA A 267 1.86 -15.91 7.34
N LEU A 268 3.04 -15.61 7.92
CA LEU A 268 3.79 -16.57 8.73
C LEU A 268 2.94 -17.14 9.88
N LYS A 269 2.25 -16.28 10.62
CA LYS A 269 1.36 -16.72 11.71
C LYS A 269 0.22 -17.62 11.22
N ALA A 270 -0.39 -17.29 10.09
CA ALA A 270 -1.46 -18.09 9.49
C ALA A 270 -0.98 -19.48 9.05
N LEU A 271 0.30 -19.58 8.67
CA LEU A 271 0.99 -20.82 8.31
C LEU A 271 1.52 -21.62 9.52
N GLY A 272 1.26 -21.17 10.75
CA GLY A 272 1.78 -21.83 11.96
C GLY A 272 3.26 -21.57 12.25
N LEU A 273 3.87 -20.61 11.56
CA LEU A 273 5.29 -20.28 11.66
C LEU A 273 5.55 -19.10 12.61
N ALA A 274 6.79 -18.99 13.08
CA ALA A 274 7.21 -17.89 13.93
C ALA A 274 7.16 -16.56 13.15
N PRO A 275 6.45 -15.53 13.65
CA PRO A 275 6.28 -14.27 12.91
C PRO A 275 7.57 -13.45 12.76
N GLY A 276 8.66 -13.85 13.43
CA GLY A 276 9.98 -13.20 13.33
C GLY A 276 10.95 -13.88 12.35
N MET A 277 10.49 -14.87 11.58
CA MET A 277 11.32 -15.46 10.52
C MET A 277 11.72 -14.38 9.51
N LYS A 278 12.97 -14.44 9.04
CA LYS A 278 13.50 -13.48 8.07
C LYS A 278 12.96 -13.83 6.70
N VAL A 279 12.14 -12.93 6.17
CA VAL A 279 11.56 -12.96 4.83
C VAL A 279 11.92 -11.63 4.18
N GLU A 280 12.49 -11.68 2.99
CA GLU A 280 12.78 -10.48 2.19
C GLU A 280 11.51 -10.09 1.43
N GLU A 281 10.88 -11.05 0.75
CA GLU A 281 9.68 -10.80 -0.05
C GLU A 281 8.50 -11.68 0.31
N LEU A 282 7.31 -11.09 0.20
CA LEU A 282 6.05 -11.83 0.20
C LEU A 282 5.47 -11.78 -1.22
N LEU A 283 5.39 -12.96 -1.84
CA LEU A 283 4.88 -13.15 -3.18
C LEU A 283 3.63 -14.03 -3.12
N ALA A 284 2.61 -13.71 -3.91
CA ALA A 284 1.39 -14.52 -3.94
C ALA A 284 0.83 -14.67 -5.35
N VAL A 285 0.37 -15.87 -5.68
CA VAL A 285 -0.29 -16.15 -6.96
C VAL A 285 -1.67 -15.48 -7.00
N ALA A 286 -1.96 -14.80 -8.11
CA ALA A 286 -3.28 -14.26 -8.40
C ALA A 286 -4.17 -15.29 -9.11
N GLY A 287 -5.48 -15.26 -8.85
CA GLY A 287 -6.44 -16.12 -9.56
C GLY A 287 -6.64 -17.50 -8.92
N LYS A 288 -6.78 -18.54 -9.75
CA LYS A 288 -7.12 -19.93 -9.36
C LYS A 288 -6.13 -20.96 -9.91
N GLY A 289 -4.86 -20.59 -9.94
CA GLY A 289 -3.76 -21.36 -10.52
C GLY A 289 -2.81 -20.44 -11.28
N GLY A 290 -1.51 -20.63 -11.10
CA GLY A 290 -0.48 -19.86 -11.77
C GLY A 290 0.94 -20.36 -11.48
N SER A 291 1.92 -19.72 -12.11
CA SER A 291 3.33 -19.98 -11.86
C SER A 291 3.98 -18.74 -11.25
N LEU A 292 4.77 -18.93 -10.20
CA LEU A 292 5.46 -17.83 -9.52
C LEU A 292 6.84 -18.30 -9.07
N ALA A 293 7.85 -17.46 -9.30
CA ALA A 293 9.23 -17.72 -8.92
C ALA A 293 9.75 -16.58 -8.04
N GLY A 294 10.53 -16.94 -7.02
CA GLY A 294 11.27 -16.04 -6.14
C GLY A 294 12.64 -15.62 -6.68
N ASP A 295 13.01 -16.02 -7.89
CA ASP A 295 14.39 -15.97 -8.44
C ASP A 295 14.95 -14.56 -8.78
N GLY A 296 14.36 -13.50 -8.20
CA GLY A 296 14.77 -12.11 -8.40
C GLY A 296 14.19 -11.47 -9.66
N THR A 297 14.30 -10.14 -9.74
CA THR A 297 14.10 -9.35 -10.98
C THR A 297 15.42 -8.75 -11.46
N GLY A 298 15.45 -8.12 -12.63
CA GLY A 298 16.65 -7.43 -13.13
C GLY A 298 17.15 -6.30 -12.21
N ASP A 299 16.26 -5.72 -11.40
CA ASP A 299 16.59 -4.70 -10.39
C ASP A 299 16.80 -5.31 -8.99
N ASP A 300 16.54 -6.61 -8.84
CA ASP A 300 16.85 -7.39 -7.64
C ASP A 300 18.15 -8.17 -7.82
N THR A 301 19.25 -7.57 -7.40
CA THR A 301 20.57 -8.18 -7.54
C THR A 301 20.89 -9.20 -6.44
N ARG A 302 20.01 -9.40 -5.46
CA ARG A 302 20.24 -10.31 -4.34
C ARG A 302 19.74 -11.71 -4.72
N ARG A 303 20.61 -12.48 -5.37
CA ARG A 303 20.29 -13.87 -5.80
C ARG A 303 20.21 -14.88 -4.64
N ASN A 304 19.86 -14.46 -3.44
CA ASN A 304 19.83 -15.29 -2.23
C ASN A 304 18.82 -14.68 -1.24
N ASP A 305 17.58 -14.53 -1.70
CA ASP A 305 16.50 -13.92 -0.96
C ASP A 305 15.69 -15.01 -0.29
N ASN A 306 15.35 -14.80 0.98
CA ASN A 306 14.46 -15.74 1.67
C ASN A 306 13.02 -15.29 1.38
N ASP A 307 12.34 -15.98 0.48
CA ASP A 307 11.02 -15.57 0.04
C ASP A 307 9.91 -16.33 0.76
N LEU A 308 8.78 -15.65 0.96
CA LEU A 308 7.53 -16.28 1.34
C LEU A 308 6.60 -16.29 0.13
N ILE A 309 6.41 -17.47 -0.47
CA ILE A 309 5.60 -17.66 -1.67
C ILE A 309 4.30 -18.36 -1.30
N LEU A 310 3.18 -17.69 -1.55
CA LEU A 310 1.83 -18.22 -1.33
C LEU A 310 1.17 -18.57 -2.67
N GLY A 311 0.66 -19.79 -2.79
CA GLY A 311 -0.18 -20.21 -3.90
C GLY A 311 -1.59 -19.62 -3.84
N SER A 312 -2.48 -20.24 -4.62
CA SER A 312 -3.83 -19.79 -4.94
C SER A 312 -4.88 -20.64 -4.20
N ASN A 313 -5.95 -21.05 -4.89
CA ASN A 313 -6.86 -22.13 -4.44
C ASN A 313 -6.99 -23.21 -5.53
N GLY A 314 -6.18 -23.13 -6.59
CA GLY A 314 -6.10 -24.11 -7.66
C GLY A 314 -4.65 -24.56 -7.83
N ALA A 315 -4.38 -25.41 -8.83
CA ALA A 315 -3.04 -25.95 -9.03
C ALA A 315 -2.03 -24.85 -9.43
N ASP A 316 -0.99 -24.70 -8.63
CA ASP A 316 0.09 -23.74 -8.78
C ASP A 316 1.44 -24.41 -9.04
N ALA A 317 2.35 -23.68 -9.67
CA ALA A 317 3.76 -24.07 -9.80
C ALA A 317 4.63 -23.00 -9.15
N LEU A 318 5.21 -23.32 -7.99
CA LEU A 318 5.96 -22.37 -7.16
C LEU A 318 7.44 -22.77 -7.13
N SER A 319 8.31 -21.79 -7.33
CA SER A 319 9.77 -21.97 -7.23
C SER A 319 10.36 -20.94 -6.27
N GLY A 320 11.05 -21.39 -5.22
CA GLY A 320 11.76 -20.53 -4.26
C GLY A 320 12.94 -19.83 -4.93
N GLY A 321 13.83 -20.62 -5.51
CA GLY A 321 14.99 -20.11 -6.23
C GLY A 321 16.25 -20.33 -5.43
N ALA A 322 16.89 -19.28 -4.94
CA ALA A 322 18.05 -19.41 -4.07
C ALA A 322 17.78 -18.60 -2.81
N GLY A 323 18.01 -19.20 -1.65
CA GLY A 323 17.51 -18.60 -0.41
C GLY A 323 17.16 -19.65 0.62
N ARG A 324 16.51 -19.23 1.70
CA ARG A 324 15.76 -20.15 2.58
C ARG A 324 14.30 -19.80 2.40
N ASP A 325 13.69 -20.45 1.44
CA ASP A 325 12.36 -20.08 0.96
C ASP A 325 11.27 -20.80 1.75
N ILE A 326 10.12 -20.17 1.83
CA ILE A 326 8.91 -20.71 2.45
C ILE A 326 7.84 -20.80 1.36
N LEU A 327 7.53 -22.02 0.95
CA LEU A 327 6.56 -22.30 -0.10
C LEU A 327 5.29 -22.89 0.53
N ALA A 328 4.17 -22.19 0.36
CA ALA A 328 2.85 -22.69 0.75
C ALA A 328 1.94 -22.71 -0.49
N GLY A 329 1.74 -23.89 -1.09
CA GLY A 329 0.81 -24.07 -2.23
C GLY A 329 -0.63 -23.67 -1.88
N LEU A 330 -1.01 -23.86 -0.61
CA LEU A 330 -2.39 -23.76 -0.11
C LEU A 330 -3.22 -24.88 -0.75
N LYS A 331 -4.44 -24.60 -1.22
CA LYS A 331 -5.26 -25.62 -1.87
C LYS A 331 -4.88 -25.74 -3.32
N GLY A 332 -4.70 -26.96 -3.77
CA GLY A 332 -4.44 -27.22 -5.17
C GLY A 332 -3.97 -28.65 -5.33
N ALA A 333 -3.42 -28.95 -6.48
CA ALA A 333 -2.44 -30.02 -6.61
C ALA A 333 -1.21 -29.30 -7.15
N ASP A 334 -0.37 -28.87 -6.22
CA ASP A 334 0.65 -27.88 -6.49
C ASP A 334 2.00 -28.55 -6.79
N THR A 335 2.81 -27.90 -7.63
CA THR A 335 4.19 -28.29 -7.90
C THR A 335 5.09 -27.30 -7.20
N LEU A 336 5.88 -27.78 -6.23
CA LEU A 336 6.71 -26.96 -5.36
C LEU A 336 8.19 -27.30 -5.58
N THR A 337 8.99 -26.30 -5.90
CA THR A 337 10.44 -26.42 -6.10
C THR A 337 11.13 -25.47 -5.12
N GLY A 338 11.90 -25.98 -4.16
CA GLY A 338 12.61 -25.13 -3.19
C GLY A 338 13.75 -24.38 -3.87
N GLY A 339 14.61 -25.13 -4.54
CA GLY A 339 15.80 -24.64 -5.20
C GLY A 339 17.03 -24.77 -4.29
N ALA A 340 17.89 -23.75 -4.30
CA ALA A 340 19.15 -23.78 -3.57
C ALA A 340 18.96 -23.19 -2.16
N GLY A 341 19.08 -24.03 -1.15
CA GLY A 341 19.20 -23.59 0.23
C GLY A 341 18.58 -24.56 1.19
N ALA A 342 17.92 -24.04 2.22
CA ALA A 342 17.25 -24.86 3.24
C ALA A 342 15.80 -24.37 3.31
N ASP A 343 14.96 -25.03 2.52
CA ASP A 343 13.62 -24.56 2.20
C ASP A 343 12.55 -25.21 3.06
N LEU A 344 11.42 -24.53 3.18
CA LEU A 344 10.29 -24.96 3.98
C LEU A 344 9.04 -25.10 3.11
N PHE A 345 8.57 -26.33 2.94
CA PHE A 345 7.30 -26.61 2.27
C PHE A 345 6.19 -26.73 3.32
N VAL A 346 5.24 -25.79 3.31
CA VAL A 346 4.29 -25.62 4.40
C VAL A 346 2.91 -26.14 4.03
N PHE A 347 2.36 -26.98 4.90
CA PHE A 347 1.01 -27.52 4.83
C PHE A 347 0.24 -27.10 6.08
N SER A 348 -0.69 -26.15 5.90
CA SER A 348 -1.40 -25.49 7.00
C SER A 348 -2.80 -26.03 7.25
N SER A 349 -3.33 -26.82 6.32
CA SER A 349 -4.61 -27.52 6.41
C SER A 349 -4.53 -28.87 5.71
N ALA A 350 -5.18 -29.90 6.24
CA ALA A 350 -5.33 -31.20 5.56
C ALA A 350 -5.89 -31.08 4.12
N ARG A 351 -6.56 -29.96 3.82
CA ARG A 351 -7.11 -29.64 2.50
C ARG A 351 -6.10 -29.08 1.51
N ASP A 352 -4.90 -28.72 1.97
CA ASP A 352 -3.87 -28.13 1.12
C ASP A 352 -3.41 -29.18 0.10
N SER A 353 -3.14 -30.41 0.55
CA SER A 353 -2.59 -31.49 -0.28
C SER A 353 -3.38 -32.80 -0.09
N ARG A 354 -4.52 -32.93 -0.79
CA ARG A 354 -5.46 -34.05 -0.58
C ARG A 354 -4.96 -35.35 -1.21
N PRO A 355 -5.27 -36.54 -0.66
CA PRO A 355 -4.84 -37.82 -1.22
C PRO A 355 -5.22 -38.06 -2.70
N GLY A 356 -6.35 -37.51 -3.15
CA GLY A 356 -6.82 -37.61 -4.54
C GLY A 356 -6.25 -36.54 -5.49
N ALA A 357 -5.56 -35.54 -4.96
CA ALA A 357 -4.94 -34.43 -5.68
C ALA A 357 -3.74 -33.93 -4.85
N PRO A 358 -2.69 -34.75 -4.70
CA PRO A 358 -1.57 -34.43 -3.82
C PRO A 358 -0.66 -33.38 -4.46
N ASP A 359 -0.02 -32.59 -3.63
CA ASP A 359 1.08 -31.72 -4.02
C ASP A 359 2.35 -32.54 -4.27
N THR A 360 3.19 -32.03 -5.16
CA THR A 360 4.47 -32.62 -5.53
C THR A 360 5.61 -31.66 -5.20
N VAL A 361 6.57 -32.09 -4.40
CA VAL A 361 7.83 -31.39 -4.15
C VAL A 361 8.91 -32.00 -5.04
N THR A 362 9.49 -31.20 -5.93
CA THR A 362 10.29 -31.70 -7.06
C THR A 362 11.77 -31.92 -6.75
N ASP A 363 12.28 -31.31 -5.67
CA ASP A 363 13.73 -31.24 -5.40
C ASP A 363 14.09 -31.36 -3.92
N PHE A 364 13.21 -31.95 -3.10
CA PHE A 364 13.40 -32.06 -1.65
C PHE A 364 14.77 -32.65 -1.27
N GLY A 365 15.59 -31.84 -0.61
CA GLY A 365 16.90 -32.19 -0.10
C GLY A 365 16.83 -32.68 1.35
N HIS A 366 16.96 -34.00 1.56
CA HIS A 366 17.04 -34.58 2.90
C HIS A 366 18.14 -33.92 3.76
N GLY A 367 17.78 -33.56 5.00
CA GLY A 367 18.65 -32.90 5.97
C GLY A 367 18.95 -31.42 5.66
N ALA A 368 18.40 -30.88 4.57
CA ALA A 368 18.46 -29.46 4.21
C ALA A 368 17.08 -28.82 4.28
N ASP A 369 16.11 -29.41 3.59
CA ASP A 369 14.74 -28.92 3.50
C ASP A 369 13.85 -29.55 4.55
N ARG A 370 12.68 -28.94 4.77
CA ARG A 370 11.69 -29.44 5.72
C ARG A 370 10.27 -29.34 5.21
N LEU A 371 9.45 -30.31 5.62
CA LEU A 371 8.00 -30.28 5.51
C LEU A 371 7.42 -29.74 6.82
N ALA A 372 6.66 -28.65 6.76
CA ALA A 372 6.07 -28.01 7.93
C ALA A 372 4.57 -28.29 8.06
N PHE A 373 4.17 -28.75 9.24
CA PHE A 373 2.80 -29.12 9.57
C PHE A 373 2.30 -28.44 10.86
N ALA A 374 3.06 -27.49 11.41
CA ALA A 374 2.80 -26.86 12.72
C ALA A 374 1.39 -26.27 12.90
N ALA A 375 0.68 -25.93 11.82
CA ALA A 375 -0.71 -25.45 11.87
C ALA A 375 -1.77 -26.57 11.95
N LEU A 376 -1.40 -27.83 11.74
CA LEU A 376 -2.30 -29.00 11.85
C LEU A 376 -2.48 -29.49 13.30
N GLY A 377 -1.64 -29.03 14.23
CA GLY A 377 -1.60 -29.50 15.62
C GLY A 377 -0.48 -30.52 15.84
N GLU A 378 -0.45 -31.13 17.04
CA GLU A 378 0.58 -32.11 17.39
C GLU A 378 0.44 -33.38 16.54
N LEU A 379 1.46 -33.69 15.74
CA LEU A 379 1.56 -34.90 14.93
C LEU A 379 2.65 -35.82 15.48
N THR A 380 2.35 -37.12 15.55
CA THR A 380 3.36 -38.13 15.89
C THR A 380 3.96 -38.74 14.63
N LEU A 381 5.28 -38.61 14.44
CA LEU A 381 5.99 -39.28 13.37
C LEU A 381 6.23 -40.75 13.72
N ILE A 382 5.73 -41.65 12.87
CA ILE A 382 5.81 -43.11 13.07
C ILE A 382 6.78 -43.80 12.08
N ALA A 383 7.86 -43.11 11.67
CA ALA A 383 8.79 -43.39 10.55
C ALA A 383 8.99 -44.85 10.03
N GLU A 384 9.15 -44.95 8.69
CA GLU A 384 9.32 -46.07 7.73
C GLU A 384 8.67 -47.46 7.97
N LYS A 385 7.86 -47.86 6.96
CA LYS A 385 7.56 -49.23 6.46
C LYS A 385 6.88 -50.23 7.42
N GLY A 386 5.57 -50.36 7.22
CA GLY A 386 4.73 -51.43 7.78
C GLY A 386 3.73 -50.93 8.82
N GLY A 387 3.99 -49.74 9.38
CA GLY A 387 3.01 -48.99 10.17
C GLY A 387 1.86 -48.54 9.29
N HIS A 388 0.76 -49.27 9.35
CA HIS A 388 -0.54 -48.61 9.22
C HIS A 388 -0.60 -47.52 10.29
N PHE A 389 -1.31 -46.43 10.00
CA PHE A 389 -1.74 -45.54 11.07
C PHE A 389 -2.32 -46.38 12.21
N THR A 390 -1.82 -46.14 13.42
CA THR A 390 -2.16 -46.93 14.60
C THR A 390 -3.58 -46.60 15.06
N GLY A 391 -4.03 -45.38 14.76
CA GLY A 391 -5.26 -44.78 15.26
C GLY A 391 -5.11 -44.19 16.67
N ASP A 392 -3.87 -44.04 17.16
CA ASP A 392 -3.54 -43.45 18.46
C ASP A 392 -3.40 -41.92 18.38
N GLY A 393 -4.34 -41.26 17.67
CA GLY A 393 -4.35 -39.82 17.44
C GLY A 393 -3.82 -39.41 16.07
N SER A 394 -3.38 -38.16 15.94
CA SER A 394 -2.92 -37.60 14.68
C SER A 394 -1.47 -38.04 14.39
N GLU A 395 -1.25 -38.61 13.22
CA GLU A 395 -0.02 -39.31 12.86
C GLU A 395 0.48 -38.89 11.48
N ILE A 396 1.80 -38.89 11.33
CA ILE A 396 2.48 -38.70 10.05
C ILE A 396 3.39 -39.89 9.75
N ARG A 397 3.36 -40.35 8.51
CA ARG A 397 4.17 -41.46 8.03
C ARG A 397 4.75 -41.18 6.66
N TRP A 398 5.79 -41.93 6.30
CA TRP A 398 6.34 -41.89 4.96
C TRP A 398 6.75 -43.28 4.46
N PHE A 399 6.71 -43.48 3.15
CA PHE A 399 7.14 -44.71 2.49
C PHE A 399 7.52 -44.44 1.04
N ARG A 400 8.34 -45.32 0.46
CA ARG A 400 8.71 -45.25 -0.97
C ARG A 400 7.67 -45.97 -1.83
N SER A 401 7.23 -45.32 -2.91
CA SER A 401 6.31 -45.89 -3.89
C SER A 401 6.82 -45.58 -5.31
N GLY A 402 7.10 -46.60 -6.10
CA GLY A 402 7.64 -46.38 -7.45
C GLY A 402 8.99 -45.64 -7.43
N GLY A 403 9.06 -44.51 -8.15
CA GLY A 403 10.23 -43.62 -8.18
C GLY A 403 10.34 -42.67 -7.00
N ASP A 404 9.29 -42.56 -6.19
CA ASP A 404 9.05 -41.40 -5.32
C ASP A 404 8.97 -41.79 -3.84
N THR A 405 9.00 -40.78 -2.98
CA THR A 405 8.71 -40.88 -1.56
C THR A 405 7.36 -40.23 -1.28
N ILE A 406 6.48 -40.96 -0.60
CA ILE A 406 5.14 -40.50 -0.24
C ILE A 406 5.11 -40.20 1.24
N VAL A 407 4.61 -39.02 1.61
CA VAL A 407 4.30 -38.63 2.98
C VAL A 407 2.78 -38.60 3.12
N GLU A 408 2.25 -39.21 4.17
CA GLU A 408 0.81 -39.19 4.48
C GLU A 408 0.58 -38.76 5.91
N VAL A 409 -0.49 -37.98 6.10
CA VAL A 409 -0.93 -37.50 7.41
C VAL A 409 -2.36 -37.97 7.66
N ASP A 410 -2.58 -38.57 8.82
CA ASP A 410 -3.89 -38.86 9.40
C ASP A 410 -4.11 -37.84 10.53
N THR A 411 -5.08 -36.96 10.36
CA THR A 411 -5.32 -35.86 11.31
C THR A 411 -6.36 -36.19 12.36
N ASP A 412 -7.21 -37.20 12.14
CA ASP A 412 -8.32 -37.54 13.04
C ASP A 412 -8.18 -38.91 13.73
N GLY A 413 -7.17 -39.70 13.37
CA GLY A 413 -6.84 -40.99 13.94
C GLY A 413 -7.73 -42.14 13.44
N ASP A 414 -8.45 -41.96 12.33
CA ASP A 414 -9.33 -42.99 11.77
C ASP A 414 -8.60 -44.07 10.96
N ARG A 415 -7.28 -43.92 10.82
CA ARG A 415 -6.33 -44.74 10.04
C ARG A 415 -6.41 -44.55 8.53
N ILE A 416 -7.02 -43.47 8.07
CA ILE A 416 -7.10 -43.06 6.67
C ILE A 416 -6.26 -41.79 6.52
N ALA A 417 -5.48 -41.71 5.44
CA ALA A 417 -4.75 -40.49 5.15
C ALA A 417 -5.73 -39.37 4.79
N ASP A 418 -5.66 -38.26 5.52
CA ASP A 418 -6.37 -37.02 5.22
C ASP A 418 -5.61 -36.14 4.22
N MET A 419 -4.28 -36.32 4.17
CA MET A 419 -3.35 -35.56 3.36
C MET A 419 -2.25 -36.48 2.80
N ARG A 420 -1.77 -36.16 1.60
CA ARG A 420 -0.67 -36.88 0.94
C ARG A 420 0.21 -35.91 0.17
N ILE A 421 1.52 -36.00 0.37
CA ILE A 421 2.53 -35.25 -0.37
C ILE A 421 3.40 -36.25 -1.14
N VAL A 422 3.71 -35.92 -2.39
CA VAL A 422 4.68 -36.64 -3.22
C VAL A 422 6.00 -35.89 -3.19
N LEU A 423 7.08 -36.57 -2.84
CA LEU A 423 8.45 -36.06 -2.99
C LEU A 423 9.10 -36.82 -4.14
N ASP A 424 9.58 -36.10 -5.14
CA ASP A 424 10.27 -36.71 -6.27
C ASP A 424 11.54 -37.42 -5.80
N GLY A 425 11.68 -38.69 -6.19
CA GLY A 425 12.85 -39.49 -5.86
C GLY A 425 12.72 -40.35 -4.59
N ARG A 426 13.63 -41.33 -4.48
CA ARG A 426 13.61 -42.35 -3.40
C ARG A 426 14.40 -41.88 -2.18
N LEU A 427 13.84 -40.92 -1.45
CA LEU A 427 14.44 -40.33 -0.25
C LEU A 427 14.37 -41.28 0.96
N THR A 428 15.27 -41.11 1.92
CA THR A 428 15.14 -41.65 3.29
C THR A 428 14.87 -40.45 4.18
N LEU A 429 13.74 -40.39 4.85
CA LEU A 429 13.41 -39.27 5.73
C LEU A 429 13.64 -39.63 7.21
N ASP A 430 13.98 -38.63 8.01
CA ASP A 430 14.03 -38.73 9.47
C ASP A 430 13.38 -37.52 10.15
N ASP A 431 13.37 -37.50 11.48
CA ASP A 431 12.74 -36.44 12.28
C ASP A 431 13.23 -35.03 11.91
N SER A 432 14.43 -34.88 11.34
CA SER A 432 15.00 -33.57 10.96
C SER A 432 14.39 -32.97 9.69
N ASP A 433 13.70 -33.78 8.89
CA ASP A 433 12.98 -33.37 7.67
C ASP A 433 11.57 -32.83 7.96
N PHE A 434 11.11 -32.89 9.21
CA PHE A 434 9.77 -32.48 9.62
C PHE A 434 9.80 -31.33 10.65
N LEU A 435 8.85 -30.41 10.51
CA LEU A 435 8.50 -29.43 11.53
C LEU A 435 7.05 -29.70 11.98
N LEU A 436 6.91 -30.40 13.10
CA LEU A 436 5.65 -30.89 13.66
C LEU A 436 5.15 -30.01 14.82
#